data_AF-A0A182S9X9-F1
#
_entry.id   AF-A0A182S9X9-F1
#
_cell.length_a   1.000
_cell.length_b   1.000
_cell.length_c   1.000
_cell.angle_alpha   90.00
_cell.angle_beta   90.00
_cell.angle_gamma   90.00
#
_symmetry.space_group_name_H-M   'P 1'
#
loop_
_entity.id
_entity.type
_entity.pdbx_description
1 polymer ?
#
loop_
_entity_poly.entity_id
_entity_poly.type
_entity_poly.pdbx_seq_one_letter_code
_entity_poly.pdbx_strand_id
1 'polypeptide(L)'
;MTASGDLIVMTTKSDVEQDDISPYYWIPASVIGSLMAVLTLVHAAMYLDGFLNTCKQQRNELIKYMQANGSLVPIIQSRISCSSVFDFMDYLHQDVAFDRRREGRINTAAALIIGLVCSWVCIGLWIWTVVINARRARASKNMRI
;
A
#
# COMPACT_ATOMS: atom_id res chain seq x y z
N MET A 1 70.54 4.34 -21.77
CA MET A 1 70.24 4.37 -20.33
C MET A 1 68.77 4.76 -20.20
N THR A 2 67.91 3.77 -19.96
CA THR A 2 66.46 3.93 -19.88
C THR A 2 66.09 4.53 -18.53
N ALA A 3 65.62 5.79 -18.52
CA ALA A 3 64.99 6.38 -17.34
C ALA A 3 63.50 6.09 -17.37
N SER A 4 63.09 5.12 -16.54
CA SER A 4 61.72 4.78 -16.19
C SER A 4 61.34 5.51 -14.91
N GLY A 5 60.09 5.96 -14.81
CA GLY A 5 59.44 6.40 -13.56
C GLY A 5 59.30 7.92 -13.44
N ASP A 6 58.13 8.51 -13.21
CA ASP A 6 56.79 7.98 -12.94
C ASP A 6 55.79 8.93 -13.59
N LEU A 7 54.96 8.41 -14.50
CA LEU A 7 53.77 9.15 -14.91
C LEU A 7 52.77 9.02 -13.76
N ILE A 8 52.73 10.01 -12.87
CA ILE A 8 51.64 10.14 -11.91
C ILE A 8 50.42 10.53 -12.74
N VAL A 9 49.75 9.52 -13.31
CA VAL A 9 48.38 9.66 -13.79
C VAL A 9 47.57 9.90 -12.54
N MET A 10 47.37 11.18 -12.24
CA MET A 10 46.34 11.65 -11.35
C MET A 10 45.03 11.22 -12.02
N THR A 11 44.61 9.98 -11.76
CA THR A 11 43.23 9.58 -11.97
C THR A 11 42.45 10.45 -11.02
N THR A 12 42.03 11.62 -11.50
CA THR A 12 40.91 12.33 -10.92
C THR A 12 39.84 11.26 -10.82
N LYS A 13 39.57 10.81 -9.59
CA LYS A 13 38.48 9.90 -9.28
C LYS A 13 37.20 10.69 -9.54
N SER A 14 36.90 10.90 -10.82
CA SER A 14 35.69 11.48 -11.37
C SER A 14 34.60 10.42 -11.37
N ASP A 15 34.42 9.75 -10.22
CA ASP A 15 33.37 8.77 -9.94
C ASP A 15 32.87 8.95 -8.51
N VAL A 16 32.77 10.21 -8.08
CA VAL A 16 31.87 10.55 -6.99
C VAL A 16 30.99 11.64 -7.58
N GLU A 17 29.90 11.19 -8.19
CA GLU A 17 28.71 12.02 -8.38
C GLU A 17 28.56 12.89 -7.14
N GLN A 18 28.73 14.18 -7.37
CA GLN A 18 28.59 15.25 -6.40
C GLN A 18 27.11 15.35 -6.02
N ASP A 19 26.61 14.34 -5.30
CA ASP A 19 25.44 14.48 -4.45
C ASP A 19 25.96 15.11 -3.15
N ASP A 20 25.99 16.45 -3.11
CA ASP A 20 26.29 17.29 -1.94
C ASP A 20 25.22 17.14 -0.81
N ILE A 21 24.61 15.94 -0.70
CA ILE A 21 23.68 15.59 0.36
C ILE A 21 24.50 15.14 1.56
N SER A 22 24.49 16.00 2.58
CA SER A 22 25.17 15.74 3.84
C SER A 22 24.81 14.33 4.36
N PRO A 23 25.79 13.51 4.81
CA PRO A 23 25.54 12.17 5.33
C PRO A 23 24.54 12.13 6.51
N TYR A 24 24.29 13.28 7.12
CA TYR A 24 23.31 13.48 8.18
C TYR A 24 21.85 13.38 7.70
N TYR A 25 21.57 13.51 6.39
CA TYR A 25 20.21 13.44 5.85
C TYR A 25 19.65 12.00 5.78
N TRP A 26 20.52 10.99 5.61
CA TRP A 26 20.11 9.59 5.43
C TRP A 26 19.52 8.97 6.70
N ILE A 27 19.98 9.42 7.87
CA ILE A 27 19.51 8.94 9.19
C ILE A 27 18.04 9.36 9.44
N PRO A 28 17.67 10.66 9.44
CA PRO A 28 16.29 11.06 9.63
C PRO A 28 15.37 10.55 8.52
N ALA A 29 15.84 10.48 7.27
CA ALA A 29 15.07 9.89 6.17
C ALA A 29 14.74 8.41 6.43
N SER A 30 15.65 7.63 7.02
CA SER A 30 15.38 6.24 7.40
C SER A 30 14.37 6.12 8.55
N VAL A 31 14.40 7.05 9.52
CA VAL A 31 13.47 7.07 10.66
C VAL A 31 12.07 7.49 10.23
N ILE A 32 11.95 8.51 9.37
CA ILE A 32 10.67 8.93 8.80
C ILE A 32 10.11 7.82 7.92
N GLY A 33 10.95 7.18 7.11
CA GLY A 33 10.54 6.05 6.28
C GLY A 33 10.02 4.86 7.08
N SER A 34 10.67 4.52 8.19
CA SER A 34 10.21 3.43 9.06
C SER A 34 8.89 3.77 9.76
N LEU A 35 8.73 5.02 10.24
CA LEU A 35 7.49 5.48 10.85
C LEU A 35 6.33 5.40 9.85
N MET A 36 6.52 5.89 8.63
CA MET A 36 5.50 5.86 7.59
C MET A 36 5.16 4.42 7.14
N ALA A 37 6.13 3.50 7.12
CA ALA A 37 5.88 2.09 6.88
C ALA A 37 4.94 1.49 7.95
N VAL A 38 5.17 1.79 9.23
CA VAL A 38 4.31 1.32 10.33
C VAL A 38 2.91 1.92 10.22
N LEU A 39 2.81 3.22 9.97
CA LEU A 39 1.51 3.90 9.82
C LEU A 39 0.68 3.30 8.67
N THR A 40 1.32 3.05 7.51
CA THR A 40 0.64 2.44 6.36
C THR A 40 0.27 0.98 6.59
N LEU A 41 1.06 0.23 7.37
CA LEU A 41 0.72 -1.12 7.81
C LEU A 41 -0.52 -1.14 8.71
N VAL A 42 -0.57 -0.25 9.69
CA VAL A 42 -1.75 -0.09 10.56
C VAL A 42 -2.99 0.27 9.73
N HIS A 43 -2.83 1.18 8.77
CA HIS A 43 -3.91 1.57 7.86
C HIS A 43 -4.44 0.39 7.03
N ALA A 44 -3.55 -0.44 6.50
CA ALA A 44 -3.91 -1.65 5.77
C ALA A 44 -4.65 -2.66 6.66
N ALA A 45 -4.23 -2.83 7.92
CA ALA A 45 -4.90 -3.69 8.89
C ALA A 45 -6.31 -3.18 9.22
N MET A 46 -6.47 -1.88 9.45
CA MET A 46 -7.79 -1.26 9.68
C MET A 46 -8.74 -1.46 8.49
N TYR A 47 -8.26 -1.30 7.25
CA TYR A 47 -9.08 -1.57 6.06
C TYR A 47 -9.53 -3.03 6.00
N LEU A 48 -8.65 -3.98 6.32
CA LEU A 48 -8.97 -5.40 6.29
C LEU A 48 -10.00 -5.77 7.38
N ASP A 49 -9.81 -5.28 8.60
CA ASP A 49 -10.75 -5.53 9.71
C ASP A 49 -12.11 -4.88 9.44
N GLY A 50 -12.10 -3.64 8.94
CA GLY A 50 -13.32 -2.95 8.50
C GLY A 50 -14.05 -3.75 7.42
N PHE A 51 -13.32 -4.22 6.40
CA PHE A 51 -13.88 -5.02 5.31
C PHE A 51 -14.58 -6.29 5.81
N LEU A 52 -13.94 -7.04 6.72
CA LEU A 52 -14.50 -8.29 7.25
C LEU A 52 -15.72 -8.05 8.14
N ASN A 53 -15.65 -7.05 9.03
CA ASN A 53 -16.75 -6.73 9.92
C ASN A 53 -17.97 -6.19 9.16
N THR A 54 -17.75 -5.25 8.23
CA THR A 54 -18.83 -4.72 7.39
C THR A 54 -19.41 -5.82 6.51
N CYS A 55 -18.60 -6.73 5.96
CA CYS A 55 -19.11 -7.87 5.20
C CYS A 55 -20.08 -8.73 6.01
N LYS A 56 -19.73 -9.05 7.27
CA LYS A 56 -20.61 -9.83 8.15
C LYS A 56 -21.94 -9.12 8.40
N GLN A 57 -21.92 -7.81 8.61
CA GLN A 57 -23.12 -7.00 8.81
C GLN A 57 -23.98 -6.91 7.55
N GLN A 58 -23.36 -6.61 6.40
CA GLN A 58 -24.03 -6.51 5.11
C GLN A 58 -24.65 -7.85 4.67
N ARG A 59 -24.01 -8.99 4.96
CA ARG A 59 -24.62 -10.32 4.75
C ARG A 59 -25.93 -10.48 5.51
N ASN A 60 -25.97 -10.05 6.78
CA ASN A 60 -27.18 -10.16 7.59
C ASN A 60 -28.29 -9.24 7.09
N GLU A 61 -27.95 -8.03 6.64
CA GLU A 61 -28.92 -7.11 6.03
C GLU A 61 -29.43 -7.63 4.69
N LEU A 62 -28.55 -8.18 3.84
CA LEU A 62 -28.92 -8.77 2.55
C LEU A 62 -29.95 -9.90 2.70
N ILE A 63 -29.81 -10.75 3.72
CA ILE A 63 -30.77 -11.83 4.01
C ILE A 63 -32.15 -11.25 4.33
N LYS A 64 -32.21 -10.16 5.11
CA LYS A 64 -33.47 -9.48 5.45
C LYS A 64 -34.09 -8.85 4.20
N TYR A 65 -33.30 -8.16 3.38
CA TYR A 65 -33.77 -7.48 2.18
C TYR A 65 -34.30 -8.44 1.12
N MET A 66 -33.60 -9.55 0.87
CA MET A 66 -34.03 -10.53 -0.14
C MET A 66 -35.18 -11.44 0.34
N GLN A 67 -35.69 -11.25 1.57
CA GLN A 67 -36.64 -12.17 2.23
C GLN A 67 -36.23 -13.63 2.03
N ALA A 68 -34.93 -13.90 2.08
CA ALA A 68 -34.38 -15.20 1.75
C ALA A 68 -34.85 -16.21 2.80
N ASN A 69 -35.86 -17.00 2.46
CA ASN A 69 -36.44 -18.03 3.33
C ASN A 69 -35.95 -19.42 2.91
N GLY A 70 -35.67 -20.29 3.89
CA GLY A 70 -35.30 -21.70 3.67
C GLY A 70 -33.83 -21.90 3.26
N SER A 71 -33.59 -22.66 2.18
CA SER A 71 -32.25 -23.12 1.76
C SER A 71 -31.33 -22.04 1.16
N LEU A 72 -31.83 -20.83 0.91
CA LEU A 72 -31.03 -19.70 0.39
C LEU A 72 -30.16 -19.02 1.46
N VAL A 73 -30.59 -19.01 2.72
CA VAL A 73 -29.87 -18.41 3.85
C VAL A 73 -28.46 -18.97 4.03
N PRO A 74 -28.24 -20.31 4.08
CA PRO A 74 -26.90 -20.86 4.24
C PRO A 74 -26.00 -20.63 3.02
N ILE A 75 -26.57 -20.46 1.82
CA ILE A 75 -25.79 -20.18 0.61
C ILE A 75 -25.19 -18.77 0.70
N ILE A 76 -26.02 -17.79 1.08
CA ILE A 76 -25.60 -16.38 1.22
C ILE A 76 -24.60 -16.22 2.37
N GLN A 77 -24.78 -16.95 3.47
CA GLN A 77 -23.89 -16.85 4.64
C GLN A 77 -22.58 -17.62 4.49
N SER A 78 -22.53 -18.74 3.76
CA SER A 78 -21.36 -19.63 3.76
C SER A 78 -20.54 -19.67 2.47
N ARG A 79 -21.11 -19.28 1.31
CA ARG A 79 -20.46 -19.47 0.00
C ARG A 79 -20.15 -18.17 -0.77
N ILE A 80 -20.88 -17.08 -0.52
CA ILE A 80 -20.73 -15.86 -1.31
C ILE A 80 -19.54 -15.04 -0.81
N SER A 81 -18.64 -14.61 -1.71
CA SER A 81 -17.49 -13.78 -1.32
C SER A 81 -17.94 -12.41 -0.78
N CYS A 82 -17.17 -11.82 0.15
CA CYS A 82 -17.49 -10.48 0.68
C CYS A 82 -17.54 -9.41 -0.41
N SER A 83 -16.68 -9.51 -1.43
CA SER A 83 -16.72 -8.61 -2.60
C SER A 83 -18.05 -8.70 -3.34
N SER A 84 -18.60 -9.90 -3.50
CA SER A 84 -19.90 -10.10 -4.16
C SER A 84 -21.05 -9.60 -3.29
N VAL A 85 -20.97 -9.74 -1.96
CA VAL A 85 -21.99 -9.20 -1.04
C VAL A 85 -22.10 -7.68 -1.17
N PHE A 86 -20.96 -6.98 -1.27
CA PHE A 86 -20.96 -5.53 -1.48
C PHE A 86 -21.56 -5.14 -2.83
N ASP A 87 -21.27 -5.90 -3.89
CA ASP A 87 -21.85 -5.66 -5.22
C ASP A 87 -23.38 -5.84 -5.23
N PHE A 88 -23.90 -6.88 -4.57
CA PHE A 88 -25.34 -7.08 -4.39
C PHE A 88 -25.99 -5.98 -3.55
N MET A 89 -25.34 -5.55 -2.47
CA MET A 89 -25.85 -4.48 -1.62
C MET A 89 -25.88 -3.13 -2.34
N ASP A 90 -24.83 -2.79 -3.09
CA ASP A 90 -24.79 -1.57 -3.90
C ASP A 90 -25.91 -1.59 -4.96
N TYR A 91 -26.15 -2.73 -5.61
CA TYR A 91 -27.24 -2.88 -6.57
C TYR A 91 -28.62 -2.71 -5.92
N LEU A 92 -28.87 -3.35 -4.78
CA LEU A 92 -30.16 -3.30 -4.09
C LEU A 92 -30.45 -1.94 -3.43
N HIS A 93 -29.42 -1.24 -2.91
CA HIS A 93 -29.61 0.09 -2.32
C HIS A 93 -30.03 1.14 -3.35
N GLN A 94 -29.68 0.95 -4.62
CA GLN A 94 -30.08 1.85 -5.71
C GLN A 94 -31.56 1.75 -6.07
N ASP A 95 -32.20 0.60 -5.84
CA ASP A 95 -33.64 0.43 -6.10
C ASP A 95 -34.53 1.19 -5.10
N VAL A 96 -34.03 1.48 -3.89
CA VAL A 96 -34.80 2.15 -2.81
C VAL A 96 -34.56 3.66 -2.71
N ALA A 97 -33.48 4.18 -3.28
CA ALA A 97 -33.17 5.61 -3.22
C ALA A 97 -33.78 6.36 -4.42
N PHE A 98 -34.48 7.47 -4.14
CA PHE A 98 -34.99 8.45 -5.13
C PHE A 98 -33.87 9.12 -5.97
N ASP A 99 -32.61 8.67 -5.83
CA ASP A 99 -31.38 9.22 -6.39
C ASP A 99 -31.05 8.66 -7.79
N ARG A 100 -32.07 8.23 -8.55
CA ARG A 100 -31.96 7.71 -9.93
C ARG A 100 -31.32 8.69 -10.92
N ARG A 101 -31.09 9.94 -10.51
CA ARG A 101 -30.52 11.02 -11.33
C ARG A 101 -29.02 11.24 -11.12
N ARG A 102 -28.41 10.55 -10.14
CA ARG A 102 -26.96 10.60 -9.91
C ARG A 102 -26.31 9.39 -10.60
N GLU A 103 -25.80 9.60 -11.81
CA GLU A 103 -25.09 8.63 -12.65
C GLU A 103 -23.75 8.12 -12.06
N GLY A 104 -23.51 8.31 -10.77
CA GLY A 104 -22.34 7.80 -10.07
C GLY A 104 -22.58 6.38 -9.59
N ARG A 105 -22.31 5.38 -10.44
CA ARG A 105 -22.23 3.98 -10.00
C ARG A 105 -21.00 3.83 -9.11
N ILE A 106 -21.17 3.99 -7.80
CA ILE A 106 -20.10 3.74 -6.83
C ILE A 106 -20.04 2.23 -6.63
N ASN A 107 -18.92 1.62 -7.02
CA ASN A 107 -18.65 0.22 -6.70
C ASN A 107 -17.80 0.18 -5.42
N THR A 108 -18.47 -0.05 -4.29
CA THR A 108 -17.86 -0.10 -2.97
C THR A 108 -16.80 -1.21 -2.89
N ALA A 109 -17.04 -2.35 -3.54
CA ALA A 109 -16.07 -3.44 -3.60
C ALA A 109 -14.78 -3.03 -4.33
N ALA A 110 -14.91 -2.38 -5.49
CA ALA A 110 -13.76 -1.89 -6.24
C ALA A 110 -12.97 -0.84 -5.45
N ALA A 111 -13.65 0.09 -4.78
CA ALA A 111 -13.01 1.10 -3.93
C ALA A 111 -12.18 0.46 -2.79
N LEU A 112 -12.74 -0.57 -2.13
CA LEU A 112 -12.06 -1.29 -1.05
C LEU A 112 -10.85 -2.10 -1.56
N ILE A 113 -10.99 -2.79 -2.70
CA ILE A 113 -9.89 -3.55 -3.30
C ILE A 113 -8.75 -2.62 -3.73
N ILE A 114 -9.07 -1.50 -4.39
CA ILE A 114 -8.08 -0.51 -4.82
C ILE A 114 -7.38 0.10 -3.60
N GLY A 115 -8.13 0.45 -2.55
CA GLY A 115 -7.56 0.96 -1.30
C GLY A 115 -6.61 -0.04 -0.64
N LEU A 116 -6.97 -1.32 -0.60
CA LEU A 116 -6.13 -2.38 -0.05
C LEU A 116 -4.84 -2.55 -0.89
N VAL A 117 -4.97 -2.68 -2.21
CA VAL A 117 -3.82 -2.81 -3.13
C VAL A 117 -2.89 -1.61 -3.02
N CYS A 118 -3.43 -0.39 -3.04
CA CYS A 118 -2.66 0.84 -2.88
C CYS A 118 -1.91 0.88 -1.55
N SER A 119 -2.55 0.46 -0.45
CA SER A 119 -1.92 0.41 0.87
C SER A 119 -0.74 -0.57 0.89
N TRP A 120 -0.88 -1.75 0.29
CA TRP A 120 0.22 -2.72 0.16
C TRP A 120 1.37 -2.21 -0.71
N VAL A 121 1.05 -1.53 -1.82
CA VAL A 121 2.06 -0.87 -2.66
C VAL A 121 2.81 0.20 -1.88
N CYS A 122 2.11 1.03 -1.11
CA CYS A 122 2.72 2.05 -0.24
C CYS A 122 3.67 1.45 0.79
N ILE A 123 3.29 0.34 1.44
CA ILE A 123 4.18 -0.38 2.37
C ILE A 123 5.45 -0.83 1.64
N GLY A 124 5.31 -1.42 0.45
CA GLY A 124 6.45 -1.83 -0.39
C GLY A 124 7.37 -0.66 -0.74
N LEU A 125 6.82 0.49 -1.11
CA LEU A 125 7.57 1.71 -1.40
C LEU A 125 8.30 2.24 -0.15
N TRP A 126 7.68 2.21 1.03
CA TRP A 126 8.35 2.62 2.26
C TRP A 126 9.48 1.66 2.67
N ILE A 127 9.30 0.35 2.51
CA ILE A 127 10.38 -0.62 2.74
C ILE A 127 11.53 -0.35 1.75
N TRP A 128 11.21 -0.12 0.48
CA TRP A 128 12.19 0.19 -0.55
C TRP A 128 13.00 1.45 -0.25
N THR A 129 12.35 2.54 0.18
CA THR A 129 13.03 3.80 0.54
C THR A 129 13.95 3.60 1.75
N VAL A 130 13.50 2.85 2.78
CA VAL A 130 14.33 2.50 3.93
C VAL A 130 15.55 1.68 3.52
N VAL A 131 15.40 0.71 2.62
CA VAL A 131 16.52 -0.10 2.09
C VAL A 131 17.53 0.76 1.34
N ILE A 132 17.08 1.64 0.44
CA ILE A 132 17.98 2.56 -0.29
C ILE A 132 18.73 3.47 0.68
N ASN A 133 18.02 4.08 1.62
CA ASN A 133 18.61 4.97 2.62
C ASN A 133 19.64 4.23 3.49
N ALA A 134 19.34 2.99 3.90
CA ALA A 134 20.27 2.17 4.68
C ALA A 134 21.52 1.77 3.87
N ARG A 135 21.37 1.44 2.58
CA ARG A 135 22.51 1.13 1.69
C ARG A 135 23.40 2.35 1.48
N ARG A 136 22.82 3.53 1.22
CA ARG A 136 23.56 4.79 1.06
C ARG A 136 24.25 5.22 2.36
N ALA A 137 23.58 5.07 3.52
CA ALA A 137 24.19 5.33 4.82
C ALA A 137 25.40 4.41 5.11
N ARG A 138 25.31 3.12 4.77
CA ARG A 138 26.44 2.17 4.91
C ARG A 138 27.60 2.52 3.98
N ALA A 139 27.32 2.86 2.72
CA ALA A 139 28.35 3.29 1.76
C ALA A 139 29.08 4.55 2.24
N SER A 140 28.34 5.54 2.75
CA SER A 140 28.93 6.78 3.31
C SER A 140 29.78 6.51 4.56
N LYS A 141 29.36 5.59 5.44
CA LYS A 141 30.14 5.19 6.62
C LYS A 141 31.46 4.51 6.24
N ASN A 142 31.44 3.65 5.22
CA ASN A 142 32.65 2.94 4.75
C ASN A 142 33.68 3.87 4.10
N MET A 143 33.30 5.06 3.63
CA MET A 143 34.25 6.06 3.11
C MET A 143 34.89 6.95 4.20
N ARG A 144 34.44 6.84 5.46
CA ARG A 144 34.98 7.60 6.60
C ARG A 144 36.00 6.81 7.44
N ILE A 145 36.23 5.54 7.11
CA ILE A 145 37.25 4.65 7.72
C ILE A 145 38.39 4.51 6.73
#